data_AF-A0A841KD06-F1
#
_entry.id   AF-A0A841KD06-F1
#
_cell.length_a   1.000
_cell.length_b   1.000
_cell.length_c   1.000
_cell.angle_alpha   90.00
_cell.angle_beta   90.00
_cell.angle_gamma   90.00
#
_symmetry.space_group_name_H-M   'P 1'
#
loop_
_entity.id
_entity.type
_entity.pdbx_description
1 polymer ?
#
loop_
_entity_poly.entity_id
_entity_poly.type
_entity_poly.pdbx_seq_one_letter_code
_entity_poly.pdbx_strand_id
1 'polypeptide(L)'
;MPRTYAKSTETSFGFDTGIPPVVEIVARVARRLWPVKTARNLAMRTGKNHRSAEDWLALRTGMSADALAELLRSDVGWDVLDAIMEGSGASWWPKARRDLKAAQIERRIDALKEELRRELD
;
A
#
# COMPACT_ATOMS: atom_id res chain seq x y z
N MET A 1 17.51 -1.34 22.60
CA MET A 1 16.53 -2.39 22.28
C MET A 1 15.33 -1.74 21.59
N PRO A 2 14.91 -2.17 20.39
CA PRO A 2 13.68 -1.66 19.82
C PRO A 2 12.51 -2.19 20.66
N ARG A 3 11.65 -1.26 21.12
CA ARG A 3 10.43 -1.54 21.86
C ARG A 3 9.53 -2.34 20.92
N THR A 4 9.45 -3.65 21.11
CA THR A 4 8.32 -4.44 20.59
C THR A 4 7.05 -3.77 21.08
N TYR A 5 6.03 -3.67 20.23
CA TYR A 5 4.70 -3.32 20.69
C TYR A 5 4.39 -4.17 21.92
N ALA A 6 4.37 -3.55 23.09
CA ALA A 6 3.70 -4.12 24.22
C ALA A 6 2.28 -4.36 23.74
N LYS A 7 1.88 -5.64 23.67
CA LYS A 7 0.48 -6.02 23.53
C LYS A 7 -0.26 -5.26 24.62
N SER A 8 -0.89 -4.14 24.26
CA SER A 8 -1.81 -3.48 25.17
C SER A 8 -2.91 -4.50 25.42
N THR A 9 -3.10 -4.87 26.68
CA THR A 9 -3.99 -5.93 27.15
C THR A 9 -5.49 -5.66 26.90
N GLU A 10 -5.81 -4.59 26.18
CA GLU A 10 -7.19 -4.17 25.89
C GLU A 10 -7.72 -4.64 24.53
N THR A 11 -6.91 -5.27 23.67
CA THR A 11 -7.43 -5.97 22.48
C THR A 11 -7.57 -7.47 22.76
N SER A 12 -8.25 -7.77 23.86
CA SER A 12 -8.75 -9.10 24.17
C SER A 12 -10.10 -9.31 23.48
N PHE A 13 -10.14 -9.24 22.15
CA PHE A 13 -11.18 -9.86 21.34
C PHE A 13 -10.51 -10.43 20.09
N GLY A 14 -10.32 -11.75 20.13
CA GLY A 14 -9.46 -12.49 19.22
C GLY A 14 -10.04 -12.62 17.82
N PHE A 15 -9.16 -12.43 16.84
CA PHE A 15 -8.93 -13.38 15.77
C PHE A 15 -7.42 -13.33 15.50
N ASP A 16 -6.69 -14.39 15.87
CA ASP A 16 -5.32 -14.59 15.40
C ASP A 16 -5.44 -15.03 13.93
N THR A 17 -5.68 -14.07 13.04
CA THR A 17 -6.04 -14.34 11.63
C THR A 17 -4.84 -14.85 10.81
N GLY A 18 -3.63 -14.91 11.39
CA GLY A 18 -2.40 -15.15 10.64
C GLY A 18 -2.05 -14.03 9.65
N ILE A 19 -2.85 -12.95 9.60
CA ILE A 19 -2.65 -11.81 8.70
C ILE A 19 -1.82 -10.75 9.45
N PRO A 20 -0.66 -10.33 8.91
CA PRO A 20 0.12 -9.27 9.51
C PRO A 20 -0.69 -7.96 9.63
N PRO A 21 -0.45 -7.14 10.66
CA PRO A 21 -1.05 -5.81 10.73
C PRO A 21 -0.79 -5.03 9.45
N VAL A 22 -1.78 -4.24 8.99
CA VAL A 22 -1.68 -3.47 7.72
C VAL A 22 -0.41 -2.61 7.67
N VAL A 23 -0.02 -2.01 8.80
CA VAL A 23 1.21 -1.21 8.88
C VAL A 23 2.48 -2.02 8.56
N GLU A 24 2.50 -3.31 8.89
CA GLU A 24 3.61 -4.20 8.55
C GLU A 24 3.66 -4.49 7.05
N ILE A 25 2.50 -4.77 6.45
CA ILE A 25 2.37 -4.97 5.00
C ILE A 25 2.84 -3.71 4.26
N VAL A 26 2.35 -2.54 4.69
CA VAL A 26 2.76 -1.25 4.13
C VAL A 26 4.26 -1.01 4.28
N ALA A 27 4.84 -1.30 5.45
CA ALA A 27 6.28 -1.13 5.67
C ALA A 27 7.11 -2.04 4.74
N ARG A 28 6.66 -3.28 4.53
CA ARG A 28 7.30 -4.24 3.61
C ARG A 28 7.25 -3.75 2.16
N VAL A 29 6.07 -3.33 1.70
CA VAL A 29 5.88 -2.78 0.34
C VAL A 29 6.70 -1.51 0.16
N ALA A 30 6.68 -0.59 1.13
CA ALA A 30 7.44 0.65 1.07
C ALA A 30 8.94 0.41 0.93
N ARG A 31 9.52 -0.54 1.69
CA ARG A 31 10.95 -0.89 1.58
C ARG A 31 11.30 -1.50 0.23
N ARG A 32 10.38 -2.26 -0.38
CA ARG A 32 10.55 -2.84 -1.71
C ARG A 32 10.50 -1.76 -2.81
N LEU A 33 9.52 -0.86 -2.75
CA LEU A 33 9.32 0.19 -3.76
C LEU A 33 10.36 1.31 -3.65
N TRP A 34 10.76 1.65 -2.43
CA TRP A 34 11.70 2.74 -2.15
C TRP A 34 12.83 2.25 -1.24
N PRO A 35 13.81 1.50 -1.76
CA PRO A 35 14.95 1.04 -0.98
C PRO A 35 15.77 2.18 -0.38
N VAL A 36 15.76 3.34 -1.04
CA VAL A 36 16.43 4.57 -0.61
C VAL A 36 15.38 5.60 -0.21
N LYS A 37 15.60 6.27 0.92
CA LYS A 37 14.69 7.32 1.44
C LYS A 37 13.24 6.82 1.62
N THR A 38 13.06 5.60 2.13
CA THR A 38 11.75 4.96 2.32
C THR A 38 10.79 5.84 3.13
N ALA A 39 11.23 6.34 4.28
CA ALA A 39 10.41 7.17 5.17
C ALA A 39 9.95 8.46 4.48
N ARG A 40 10.83 9.13 3.74
CA ARG A 40 10.48 10.33 2.98
C ARG A 40 9.43 10.06 1.90
N ASN A 41 9.60 8.99 1.12
CA ASN A 41 8.63 8.63 0.07
C ASN A 41 7.26 8.27 0.66
N LEU A 42 7.24 7.55 1.78
CA LEU A 42 6.02 7.19 2.48
C LEU A 42 5.33 8.42 3.07
N ALA A 43 6.08 9.32 3.71
CA ALA A 43 5.59 10.57 4.25
C ALA A 43 4.93 11.45 3.16
N MET A 44 5.59 11.60 2.00
CA MET A 44 5.06 12.40 0.89
C MET A 44 3.70 11.90 0.38
N ARG A 45 3.51 10.58 0.27
CA ARG A 45 2.28 9.98 -0.28
C ARG A 45 1.15 9.84 0.73
N THR A 46 1.48 9.79 2.02
CA THR A 46 0.50 9.73 3.11
C THR A 46 0.09 11.12 3.60
N GLY A 47 0.75 12.19 3.11
CA GLY A 47 0.58 13.55 3.59
C GLY A 47 0.98 13.75 5.06
N LYS A 48 1.77 12.83 5.64
CA LYS A 48 2.21 12.89 7.03
C LYS A 48 3.68 13.29 7.13
N ASN A 49 4.13 13.61 8.34
CA ASN A 49 5.51 14.02 8.57
C ASN A 49 6.48 12.82 8.51
N HIS A 50 7.76 13.12 8.36
CA HIS A 50 8.83 12.12 8.27
C HIS A 50 8.89 11.19 9.50
N ARG A 51 8.70 11.74 10.70
CA ARG A 51 8.75 10.97 11.96
C ARG A 51 7.66 9.91 12.02
N SER A 52 6.42 10.24 11.64
CA SER A 52 5.32 9.28 11.57
C SER A 52 5.66 8.14 10.61
N ALA A 53 6.24 8.44 9.45
CA ALA A 53 6.67 7.41 8.51
C ALA A 53 7.78 6.51 9.08
N GLU A 54 8.75 7.06 9.81
CA GLU A 54 9.78 6.27 10.51
C GLU A 54 9.19 5.39 11.61
N ASP A 55 8.21 5.89 12.36
CA ASP A 55 7.52 5.13 13.41
C ASP A 55 6.74 3.95 12.82
N TRP A 56 6.06 4.14 11.69
CA TRP A 56 5.39 3.04 10.98
C TRP A 56 6.38 2.04 10.41
N LEU A 57 7.47 2.50 9.80
CA LEU A 57 8.51 1.63 9.25
C LEU A 57 9.24 0.82 10.33
N ALA A 58 9.36 1.38 11.54
CA ALA A 58 9.92 0.70 12.69
C ALA A 58 8.90 -0.13 13.46
N LEU A 59 7.63 -0.14 13.03
CA LEU A 59 6.53 -0.81 13.73
C LEU A 59 6.50 -0.36 15.20
N ARG A 60 6.51 0.96 15.44
CA ARG A 60 6.35 1.56 16.77
C ARG A 60 4.93 2.09 16.99
N THR A 61 4.28 2.55 15.93
CA THR A 61 2.88 3.03 15.95
C THR A 61 2.08 2.51 14.76
N GLY A 62 0.76 2.38 14.94
CA GLY A 62 -0.15 2.02 13.86
C GLY A 62 -0.29 3.16 12.84
N MET A 63 -0.59 2.80 11.60
CA MET A 63 -0.98 3.78 10.57
C MET A 63 -2.46 4.14 10.73
N SER A 64 -2.78 5.43 10.68
CA SER A 64 -4.18 5.86 10.72
C SER A 64 -4.90 5.52 9.41
N ALA A 65 -6.22 5.35 9.48
CA ALA A 65 -7.06 5.09 8.32
C ALA A 65 -6.91 6.19 7.25
N ASP A 66 -6.86 7.46 7.65
CA ASP A 66 -6.66 8.58 6.72
C ASP A 66 -5.31 8.50 5.99
N ALA A 67 -4.23 8.17 6.71
CA ALA A 67 -2.92 8.04 6.09
C ALA A 67 -2.89 6.88 5.08
N LEU A 68 -3.56 5.77 5.42
CA LEU A 68 -3.72 4.65 4.50
C LEU A 68 -4.55 5.04 3.28
N ALA A 69 -5.65 5.77 3.45
CA ALA A 69 -6.50 6.23 2.35
C ALA A 69 -5.72 7.13 1.39
N GLU A 70 -4.92 8.07 1.90
CA GLU A 70 -4.05 8.90 1.06
C GLU A 70 -3.00 8.07 0.31
N LEU A 71 -2.37 7.10 0.99
CA LEU A 71 -1.44 6.18 0.33
C LEU A 71 -2.11 5.38 -0.79
N LEU A 72 -3.33 4.89 -0.58
CA LEU A 72 -4.10 4.15 -1.58
C LEU A 72 -4.54 5.00 -2.78
N ARG A 73 -4.62 6.33 -2.63
CA ARG A 73 -4.88 7.25 -3.74
C ARG A 73 -3.62 7.66 -4.51
N SER A 74 -2.44 7.35 -3.97
CA SER A 74 -1.16 7.70 -4.60
C SER A 74 -0.84 6.81 -5.82
N ASP A 75 0.25 7.16 -6.51
CA ASP A 75 0.83 6.42 -7.64
C ASP A 75 1.16 4.95 -7.31
N VAL A 76 1.38 4.61 -6.04
CA VAL A 76 1.68 3.23 -5.60
C VAL A 76 0.50 2.56 -4.88
N GLY A 77 -0.67 3.21 -4.83
CA GLY A 77 -1.81 2.72 -4.07
C GLY A 77 -2.26 1.32 -4.47
N TRP A 78 -2.09 0.98 -5.76
CA TRP A 78 -2.38 -0.35 -6.27
C TRP A 78 -1.45 -1.43 -5.70
N ASP A 79 -0.13 -1.21 -5.67
CA ASP A 79 0.84 -2.16 -5.10
C ASP A 79 0.56 -2.42 -3.61
N VAL A 80 0.13 -1.38 -2.90
CA VAL A 80 -0.23 -1.47 -1.48
C VAL A 80 -1.55 -2.24 -1.30
N LEU A 81 -2.57 -1.93 -2.09
CA LEU A 81 -3.86 -2.63 -2.04
C LEU A 81 -3.70 -4.11 -2.36
N ASP A 82 -2.95 -4.46 -3.42
CA ASP A 82 -2.71 -5.85 -3.83
C ASP A 82 -2.04 -6.65 -2.71
N ALA A 83 -1.04 -6.07 -2.04
CA ALA A 83 -0.36 -6.70 -0.93
C ALA A 83 -1.25 -6.88 0.31
N ILE A 84 -2.14 -5.92 0.61
CA ILE A 84 -3.13 -6.03 1.70
C ILE A 84 -4.13 -7.16 1.39
N MET A 85 -4.61 -7.21 0.16
CA MET A 85 -5.65 -8.15 -0.25
C MET A 85 -5.14 -9.58 -0.44
N GLU A 86 -3.86 -9.78 -0.75
CA GLU A 86 -3.24 -11.11 -0.88
C GLU A 86 -3.43 -11.98 0.38
N GLY A 87 -3.34 -11.38 1.57
CA GLY A 87 -3.55 -12.07 2.85
C GLY A 87 -5.03 -12.17 3.29
N SER A 88 -5.96 -11.51 2.60
CA SER A 88 -7.33 -11.32 3.09
C SER A 88 -8.23 -12.56 2.96
N GLY A 89 -7.86 -13.53 2.13
CA GLY A 89 -8.72 -14.68 1.80
C GLY A 89 -10.00 -14.31 1.03
N ALA A 90 -10.14 -13.06 0.56
CA ALA A 90 -11.31 -12.59 -0.15
C ALA A 90 -11.46 -13.31 -1.51
N SER A 91 -12.48 -14.16 -1.64
CA SER A 91 -12.73 -14.98 -2.84
C SER A 91 -12.98 -14.16 -4.11
N TRP A 92 -13.45 -12.92 -3.97
CA TRP A 92 -13.71 -12.00 -5.09
C TRP A 92 -12.44 -11.29 -5.58
N TRP A 93 -11.38 -11.20 -4.77
CA TRP A 93 -10.18 -10.42 -5.08
C TRP A 93 -9.47 -10.88 -6.36
N PRO A 94 -9.25 -12.20 -6.61
CA PRO A 94 -8.59 -12.64 -7.84
C PRO A 94 -9.31 -12.19 -9.11
N LYS A 95 -10.64 -12.14 -9.10
CA LYS A 95 -11.41 -11.63 -10.24
C LYS A 95 -11.24 -10.11 -10.37
N ALA A 96 -11.44 -9.36 -9.29
CA ALA A 96 -11.29 -7.90 -9.29
C ALA A 96 -9.88 -7.47 -9.75
N ARG A 97 -8.83 -8.16 -9.28
CA ARG A 97 -7.44 -7.93 -9.69
C ARG A 97 -7.24 -8.07 -11.20
N ARG A 98 -7.84 -9.10 -11.82
CA ARG A 98 -7.79 -9.30 -13.27
C ARG A 98 -8.53 -8.20 -14.02
N ASP A 99 -9.75 -7.90 -13.59
CA ASP A 99 -10.61 -6.91 -14.24
C ASP A 99 -9.97 -5.51 -14.18
N LEU A 100 -9.36 -5.14 -13.05
CA LEU A 100 -8.64 -3.88 -12.90
C LEU A 100 -7.36 -3.83 -13.75
N LYS A 101 -6.61 -4.94 -13.83
CA LYS A 101 -5.43 -5.03 -14.68
C LYS A 101 -5.78 -4.92 -16.17
N ALA A 102 -6.88 -5.54 -16.60
CA ALA A 102 -7.39 -5.40 -17.96
C ALA A 102 -7.72 -3.93 -18.29
N ALA A 103 -8.46 -3.25 -17.42
CA ALA A 103 -8.80 -1.84 -17.61
C ALA A 103 -7.57 -0.90 -17.62
N GLN A 104 -6.49 -1.23 -16.90
CA GLN A 104 -5.22 -0.50 -17.02
C GLN A 104 -4.52 -0.72 -18.37
N ILE A 105 -4.52 -1.96 -18.87
CA ILE A 105 -3.94 -2.29 -20.17
C ILE A 105 -4.70 -1.60 -21.30
N GLU A 106 -6.03 -1.62 -21.27
CA GLU A 106 -6.88 -0.96 -22.25
C GLU A 106 -6.58 0.54 -22.32
N ARG A 107 -6.57 1.24 -21.17
CA ARG A 107 -6.21 2.66 -21.11
C ARG A 107 -4.82 2.95 -21.66
N ARG A 108 -3.85 2.06 -21.44
CA ARG A 108 -2.49 2.22 -21.96
C ARG A 108 -2.44 2.00 -23.47
N ILE A 109 -3.18 1.04 -23.99
CA ILE A 109 -3.33 0.82 -25.44
C ILE A 109 -3.92 2.07 -26.10
N ASP A 110 -4.96 2.63 -25.52
CA ASP A 110 -5.62 3.82 -26.08
C ASP A 110 -4.68 5.04 -26.06
N ALA A 111 -3.94 5.25 -24.96
CA ALA A 111 -2.93 6.31 -24.89
C ALA A 111 -1.85 6.16 -25.98
N LEU A 112 -1.34 4.93 -26.19
CA LEU A 112 -0.34 4.65 -27.21
C LEU A 112 -0.87 4.82 -28.64
N LYS A 113 -2.14 4.50 -28.88
CA LYS A 113 -2.79 4.72 -30.19
C LYS A 113 -2.91 6.21 -30.51
N GLU A 114 -3.25 7.04 -29.53
CA GLU A 114 -3.32 8.49 -29.71
C GLU A 114 -1.94 9.11 -29.93
N GLU A 115 -0.91 8.62 -29.24
CA GLU A 115 0.48 9.01 -29.48
C GLU A 115 0.92 8.64 -30.90
N LEU A 116 0.65 7.41 -31.34
CA LEU A 116 0.95 6.96 -32.70
C LEU A 116 0.23 7.79 -33.77
N ARG A 117 -1.03 8.16 -33.54
CA ARG A 117 -1.78 9.03 -34.47
C ARG A 117 -1.08 10.39 -34.63
N ARG A 118 -0.64 11.00 -33.52
CA ARG A 118 0.05 12.30 -33.54
C ARG A 118 1.38 12.31 -34.28
N GLU A 119 2.10 11.19 -34.30
CA GLU A 119 3.40 11.06 -35.00
C GLU A 119 3.25 10.78 -36.50
N LEU A 120 2.06 10.33 -36.94
CA LEU A 120 1.77 10.02 -38.34
C LEU A 120 1.03 11.15 -39.08
N ASP A 121 0.55 12.17 -38.35
CA ASP A 121 -0.04 13.40 -38.86
C ASP A 121 1.01 14.51 -39.06
#